data_AF-A0A232F0H0-F1
#
_entry.id   AF-A0A232F0H0-F1
#
_cell.length_a   1.000
_cell.length_b   1.000
_cell.length_c   1.000
_cell.angle_alpha   90.00
_cell.angle_beta   90.00
_cell.angle_gamma   90.00
#
_symmetry.space_group_name_H-M   'P 1'
#
loop_
_entity.id
_entity.type
_entity.pdbx_description
1 polymer ?
#
loop_
_entity_poly.entity_id
_entity_poly.type
_entity_poly.pdbx_seq_one_letter_code
_entity_poly.pdbx_strand_id
1 'polypeptide(L)'
;MEAWHDSPTKSKERNFRKRADQLLKGQQEGSDERIKSDVYYSLSPIYHMSKFCGLLPVKFTQDKSGKYHGRLDLPQVVYGYALLAACLGAQCWGLYRDLRNGWQNSTRLSSETAITVTCSDVLAVISIVVVVEVGSPSRWKYLQDALNKIVDIDEKLDVATSKHLRKASIVVIAVTFFYLFIISTLDFAAWTVSSSTKNIQGDTDKTPINYSPLYFMYIIIMTFEIQYALVLFNVGERFLKLNKTIENLTKTNTIIEYIRKDMGLAVTDTRRELTQSVSFLSTDMGQSKLRRSNKVSDFIVSAEGSGGSSDAINQLTTLHGMLCDVVININKAYGSAILMGTISCLIHLVITPYFLYNEIYSPNSSSWYVLWMQVLWIVFHVYRLLLLVQPCYMVSVKVG
;
A
#
# COMPACT_ATOMS: atom_id res chain seq x y z
N MET A 1 5.71 54.13 58.19
CA MET A 1 5.89 52.85 58.92
C MET A 1 4.49 52.39 59.28
N GLU A 2 3.92 51.28 58.84
CA GLU A 2 4.37 50.00 58.25
C GLU A 2 3.26 49.60 57.24
N ALA A 3 3.56 49.36 55.96
CA ALA A 3 4.04 48.11 55.37
C ALA A 3 3.09 46.92 55.60
N TRP A 4 2.14 46.77 54.66
CA TRP A 4 1.28 45.61 54.49
C TRP A 4 2.11 44.38 54.06
N HIS A 5 2.07 43.31 54.84
CA HIS A 5 2.56 41.98 54.44
C HIS A 5 1.38 41.01 54.39
N ASP A 6 0.74 40.90 53.22
CA ASP A 6 -0.19 39.81 52.94
C ASP A 6 0.59 38.58 52.47
N SER A 7 0.64 37.57 53.35
CA SER A 7 1.16 36.24 53.02
C SER A 7 0.19 35.55 52.07
N PRO A 8 0.60 35.08 50.88
CA PRO A 8 -0.31 34.39 49.98
C PRO A 8 -0.74 33.05 50.60
N THR A 9 -2.05 32.89 50.76
CA THR A 9 -2.69 31.67 51.27
C THR A 9 -2.23 30.43 50.48
N LYS A 10 -1.90 29.35 51.20
CA LYS A 10 -1.43 28.04 50.68
C LYS A 10 -2.25 27.46 49.50
N SER A 11 -3.47 27.94 49.29
CA SER A 11 -4.33 27.65 48.14
C SER A 11 -3.79 28.22 46.82
N LYS A 12 -3.31 29.47 46.82
CA LYS A 12 -2.73 30.12 45.62
C LYS A 12 -1.43 29.45 45.21
N GLU A 13 -0.60 29.05 46.17
CA GLU A 13 0.68 28.38 45.93
C GLU A 13 0.50 26.98 45.32
N ARG A 14 -0.56 26.25 45.72
CA ARG A 14 -0.92 24.95 45.16
C ARG A 14 -1.44 25.04 43.72
N ASN A 15 -2.17 26.11 43.41
CA ASN A 15 -2.62 26.39 42.04
C ASN A 15 -1.49 26.90 41.15
N PHE A 16 -0.53 27.65 41.69
CA PHE A 16 0.65 28.09 40.95
C PHE A 16 1.60 26.93 40.63
N ARG A 17 1.83 26.01 41.58
CA ARG A 17 2.59 24.76 41.32
C ARG A 17 1.92 23.88 40.29
N LYS A 18 0.59 23.67 40.36
CA LYS A 18 -0.13 22.89 39.33
C LYS A 18 -0.04 23.53 37.95
N ARG A 19 -0.04 24.86 37.86
CA ARG A 19 0.08 25.60 36.59
C ARG A 19 1.52 25.60 36.06
N ALA A 20 2.52 25.67 36.94
CA ALA A 20 3.93 25.52 36.59
C ALA A 20 4.27 24.08 36.16
N ASP A 21 3.71 23.06 36.82
CA ASP A 21 3.84 21.65 36.43
C ASP A 21 3.12 21.35 35.10
N GLN A 22 2.00 22.04 34.81
CA GLN A 22 1.33 21.98 33.50
C GLN A 22 2.10 22.73 32.41
N LEU A 23 2.78 23.83 32.73
CA LEU A 23 3.65 24.55 31.79
C LEU A 23 4.97 23.80 31.53
N LEU A 24 5.52 23.13 32.54
CA LEU A 24 6.68 22.22 32.41
C LEU A 24 6.31 20.94 31.66
N LYS A 25 5.12 20.36 31.88
CA LYS A 25 4.58 19.29 31.02
C LYS A 25 4.34 19.75 29.59
N GLY A 26 3.81 20.96 29.39
CA GLY A 26 3.65 21.54 28.05
C GLY A 26 4.96 21.90 27.35
N GLN A 27 6.04 22.18 28.11
CA GLN A 27 7.39 22.38 27.57
C GLN A 27 8.15 21.06 27.33
N GLN A 28 7.89 20.00 28.12
CA GLN A 28 8.43 18.65 27.88
C GLN A 28 7.70 17.93 26.73
N GLU A 29 6.42 18.21 26.51
CA GLU A 29 5.68 17.76 25.31
C GLU A 29 6.08 18.54 24.04
N GLY A 30 6.82 19.66 24.20
CA GLY A 30 7.34 20.47 23.09
C GLY A 30 8.69 20.00 22.50
N SER A 31 9.33 18.97 23.07
CA SER A 31 10.66 18.51 22.62
C SER A 31 10.74 17.06 22.13
N ASP A 32 9.66 16.28 22.19
CA ASP A 32 9.66 14.85 21.79
C ASP A 32 8.96 14.53 20.47
N GLU A 33 8.30 15.47 19.79
CA GLU A 33 7.68 15.22 18.48
C GLU A 33 8.57 15.66 17.30
N ARG A 34 9.81 15.15 17.22
CA ARG A 34 10.44 15.02 15.89
C ARG A 34 9.78 13.84 15.20
N ILE A 35 8.82 14.15 14.33
CA ILE A 35 8.15 13.23 13.41
C ILE A 35 9.22 12.39 12.70
N LYS A 36 9.50 11.20 13.23
CA LYS A 36 10.31 10.19 12.56
C LYS A 36 9.41 9.62 11.48
N SER A 37 9.86 9.73 10.23
CA SER A 37 9.25 9.14 9.03
C SER A 37 8.50 7.84 9.35
N ASP A 38 7.16 7.92 9.37
CA ASP A 38 6.27 6.89 9.91
C ASP A 38 5.72 5.99 8.79
N VAL A 39 6.57 5.67 7.82
CA VAL A 39 6.29 4.75 6.69
C VAL A 39 5.77 3.42 7.24
N TYR A 40 6.37 2.96 8.34
CA TYR A 40 5.97 1.76 9.06
C TYR A 40 4.54 1.84 9.62
N TYR A 41 4.11 3.01 10.11
CA TYR A 41 2.73 3.20 10.58
C TYR A 41 1.71 3.22 9.43
N SER A 42 2.07 3.79 8.28
CA SER A 42 1.22 3.72 7.08
C SER A 42 1.07 2.29 6.55
N LEU A 43 2.13 1.49 6.67
CA LEU A 43 2.17 0.09 6.25
C LEU A 43 1.76 -0.90 7.37
N SER A 44 1.42 -0.42 8.57
CA SER A 44 1.08 -1.28 9.70
C SER A 44 -0.14 -2.20 9.44
N PRO A 45 -1.24 -1.75 8.83
CA PRO A 45 -2.38 -2.64 8.54
C PRO A 45 -1.98 -3.80 7.62
N ILE A 46 -1.17 -3.51 6.59
CA ILE A 46 -0.71 -4.55 5.66
C ILE A 46 0.33 -5.46 6.30
N TYR A 47 1.17 -4.94 7.21
CA TYR A 47 2.13 -5.75 7.96
C TYR A 47 1.48 -6.94 8.68
N HIS A 48 0.41 -6.68 9.42
CA HIS A 48 -0.27 -7.73 10.19
C HIS A 48 -0.97 -8.75 9.29
N MET A 49 -1.56 -8.29 8.17
CA MET A 49 -2.19 -9.19 7.20
C MET A 49 -1.17 -10.04 6.44
N SER A 50 -0.07 -9.43 5.97
CA SER A 50 1.01 -10.16 5.29
C SER A 50 1.66 -11.20 6.21
N LYS A 51 1.71 -10.96 7.52
CA LYS A 51 2.16 -11.96 8.49
C LYS A 51 1.22 -13.15 8.61
N PHE A 52 -0.08 -12.90 8.72
CA PHE A 52 -1.08 -13.95 8.78
C PHE A 52 -1.04 -14.84 7.53
N CYS A 53 -0.79 -14.25 6.36
CA CYS A 53 -0.71 -14.97 5.10
C CYS A 53 0.66 -15.61 4.80
N GLY A 54 1.70 -15.47 5.63
CA GLY A 54 3.05 -16.00 5.34
C GLY A 54 3.94 -15.13 4.43
N LEU A 55 3.38 -14.04 3.88
CA LEU A 55 4.00 -13.17 2.89
C LEU A 55 5.09 -12.22 3.42
N LEU A 56 5.22 -12.08 4.74
CA LEU A 56 6.22 -11.18 5.35
C LEU A 56 6.83 -11.78 6.64
N PRO A 57 7.88 -12.62 6.52
CA PRO A 57 8.49 -13.33 7.63
C PRO A 57 9.49 -12.46 8.40
N VAL A 58 9.00 -11.32 8.92
CA VAL A 58 9.84 -10.27 9.49
C VAL A 58 9.38 -9.90 10.89
N LYS A 59 10.32 -9.87 11.82
CA LYS A 59 10.11 -9.28 13.14
C LYS A 59 10.67 -7.87 13.15
N PHE A 60 9.81 -6.89 13.44
CA PHE A 60 10.26 -5.53 13.70
C PHE A 60 10.70 -5.40 15.15
N THR A 61 11.93 -4.96 15.34
CA THR A 61 12.47 -4.57 16.65
C THR A 61 12.72 -3.08 16.62
N GLN A 62 12.24 -2.38 17.66
CA GLN A 62 12.53 -0.97 17.85
C GLN A 62 13.92 -0.84 18.48
N ASP A 63 14.79 -0.06 17.85
CA ASP A 63 16.09 0.29 18.41
C ASP A 63 15.94 1.35 19.52
N LYS A 64 16.97 1.52 20.36
CA LYS A 64 17.05 2.55 21.42
C LYS A 64 16.89 3.97 20.87
N SER A 65 17.21 4.17 19.59
CA SER A 65 16.99 5.42 18.85
C SER A 65 15.53 5.62 18.40
N GLY A 66 14.61 4.70 18.68
CA GLY A 66 13.21 4.73 18.25
C GLY A 66 12.98 4.37 16.78
N LYS A 67 14.02 4.01 16.01
CA LYS A 67 13.91 3.51 14.63
C LYS A 67 13.53 2.02 14.61
N TYR A 68 12.66 1.61 13.68
CA TYR A 68 12.29 0.21 13.49
C TYR A 68 13.25 -0.47 12.52
N HIS A 69 13.83 -1.60 12.94
CA HIS A 69 14.59 -2.49 12.06
C HIS A 69 13.87 -3.82 11.91
N GLY A 70 13.60 -4.22 10.68
CA GLY A 70 13.06 -5.54 10.36
C GLY A 70 14.18 -6.55 10.17
N ARG A 71 14.11 -7.66 10.89
CA ARG A 71 14.97 -8.84 10.68
C ARG A 71 14.12 -10.01 10.24
N LEU A 72 14.66 -10.81 9.30
CA LEU A 72 14.04 -12.08 8.93
C LEU A 72 13.96 -12.99 10.15
N ASP A 73 12.79 -13.58 10.35
CA ASP A 73 12.50 -14.45 11.47
C ASP A 73 12.27 -15.86 10.95
N LEU A 74 13.22 -16.77 11.23
CA LEU A 74 13.20 -18.14 10.72
C LEU A 74 11.89 -18.88 11.04
N PRO A 75 11.29 -18.78 12.25
CA PRO A 75 10.00 -19.41 12.54
C PRO A 75 8.87 -18.93 11.61
N GLN A 76 8.87 -17.66 11.21
CA GLN A 76 7.87 -17.12 10.29
C GLN A 76 8.09 -17.59 8.85
N VAL A 77 9.34 -17.81 8.44
CA VAL A 77 9.66 -18.44 7.14
C VAL A 77 9.16 -19.87 7.11
N VAL A 78 9.45 -20.64 8.17
CA VAL A 78 8.97 -22.03 8.30
C VAL A 78 7.45 -22.08 8.30
N TYR A 79 6.79 -21.15 8.99
CA TYR A 79 5.34 -21.01 8.96
C TYR A 79 4.79 -20.77 7.54
N GLY A 80 5.38 -19.83 6.78
CA GLY A 80 4.96 -19.55 5.40
C GLY A 80 5.08 -20.79 4.49
N TYR A 81 6.17 -21.53 4.58
CA TYR A 81 6.34 -22.77 3.81
C TYR A 81 5.43 -23.91 4.26
N ALA A 82 5.15 -24.03 5.56
CA ALA A 82 4.16 -24.97 6.07
C ALA A 82 2.75 -24.62 5.57
N LEU A 83 2.41 -23.32 5.57
CA LEU A 83 1.14 -22.82 5.04
C LEU A 83 1.01 -23.12 3.54
N LEU A 84 2.06 -22.87 2.76
CA LEU A 84 2.13 -23.21 1.34
C LEU A 84 1.90 -24.72 1.13
N ALA A 85 2.64 -25.57 1.83
CA ALA A 85 2.51 -27.02 1.72
C ALA A 85 1.10 -27.50 2.08
N ALA A 86 0.49 -26.93 3.12
CA ALA A 86 -0.88 -27.24 3.53
C ALA A 86 -1.89 -26.82 2.46
N CYS A 87 -1.76 -25.62 1.88
CA CYS A 87 -2.66 -25.13 0.83
C CYS A 87 -2.54 -25.97 -0.45
N LEU A 88 -1.32 -26.26 -0.89
CA LEU A 88 -1.06 -27.11 -2.06
C LEU A 88 -1.59 -28.52 -1.85
N GLY A 89 -1.29 -29.13 -0.71
CA GLY A 89 -1.76 -30.46 -0.35
C GLY A 89 -3.29 -30.52 -0.33
N ALA A 90 -3.94 -29.55 0.33
CA ALA A 90 -5.39 -29.47 0.39
C ALA A 90 -6.02 -29.25 -1.00
N GLN A 91 -5.44 -28.40 -1.85
CA GLN A 91 -5.97 -28.13 -3.19
C GLN A 91 -5.81 -29.34 -4.12
N CYS A 92 -4.63 -29.97 -4.14
CA CYS A 92 -4.39 -31.19 -4.91
C CYS A 92 -5.31 -32.33 -4.44
N TRP A 93 -5.46 -32.48 -3.13
CA TRP A 93 -6.35 -33.48 -2.54
C TRP A 93 -7.82 -33.23 -2.86
N GLY A 94 -8.29 -31.98 -2.76
CA GLY A 94 -9.65 -31.58 -3.12
C GLY A 94 -9.95 -31.84 -4.60
N LEU A 95 -9.03 -31.44 -5.49
CA LEU A 95 -9.17 -31.69 -6.94
C LEU A 95 -9.16 -33.19 -7.26
N TYR A 96 -8.29 -33.98 -6.62
CA TYR A 96 -8.28 -35.43 -6.76
C TYR A 96 -9.62 -36.06 -6.31
N ARG A 97 -10.16 -35.64 -5.17
CA ARG A 97 -11.45 -36.16 -4.66
C ARG A 97 -12.62 -35.84 -5.58
N ASP A 98 -12.63 -34.65 -6.19
CA ASP A 98 -13.68 -34.28 -7.13
C ASP A 98 -13.57 -35.08 -8.46
N LEU A 99 -12.34 -35.30 -8.96
CA LEU A 99 -12.10 -35.93 -10.26
C LEU A 99 -12.02 -37.46 -10.28
N ARG A 100 -11.68 -38.12 -9.16
CA ARG A 100 -11.40 -39.58 -9.12
C ARG A 100 -12.54 -40.47 -9.64
N ASN A 101 -13.78 -40.00 -9.57
CA ASN A 101 -14.98 -40.74 -9.97
C ASN A 101 -15.53 -40.29 -11.34
N GLY A 102 -14.69 -39.65 -12.17
CA GLY A 102 -15.06 -39.13 -13.49
C GLY A 102 -15.70 -37.74 -13.44
N TRP A 103 -15.51 -36.98 -14.52
CA TRP A 103 -15.98 -35.59 -14.64
C TRP A 103 -17.50 -35.46 -14.64
N GLN A 104 -18.24 -36.50 -15.07
CA GLN A 104 -19.70 -36.51 -15.11
C GLN A 104 -20.32 -36.32 -13.73
N ASN A 105 -19.58 -36.72 -12.70
CA ASN A 105 -20.04 -36.64 -11.32
C ASN A 105 -19.41 -35.45 -10.57
N SER A 106 -18.62 -34.60 -11.23
CA SER A 106 -17.97 -33.45 -10.59
C SER A 106 -19.00 -32.44 -10.08
N THR A 107 -18.65 -31.76 -8.99
CA THR A 107 -19.45 -30.65 -8.46
C THR A 107 -19.56 -29.50 -9.47
N ARG A 108 -18.48 -29.25 -10.22
CA ARG A 108 -18.29 -28.04 -11.04
C ARG A 108 -18.18 -28.31 -12.54
N LEU A 109 -17.81 -29.53 -12.94
CA LEU A 109 -17.56 -29.88 -14.34
C LEU A 109 -18.81 -30.44 -15.02
N SER A 110 -19.05 -30.01 -16.26
CA SER A 110 -20.19 -30.44 -17.10
C SER A 110 -19.77 -31.04 -18.44
N SER A 111 -18.47 -31.03 -18.76
CA SER A 111 -17.92 -31.53 -20.01
C SER A 111 -16.45 -31.92 -19.87
N GLU A 112 -15.93 -32.66 -20.85
CA GLU A 112 -14.51 -33.02 -20.91
C GLU A 112 -13.60 -31.79 -21.08
N THR A 113 -14.00 -30.81 -21.89
CA THR A 113 -13.28 -29.55 -22.05
C THR A 113 -13.25 -28.72 -20.77
N ALA A 114 -14.28 -28.84 -19.91
CA ALA A 114 -14.28 -28.18 -18.60
C ALA A 114 -13.16 -28.69 -17.68
N ILE A 115 -12.71 -29.95 -17.83
CA ILE A 115 -11.60 -30.50 -17.02
C ILE A 115 -10.34 -29.68 -17.27
N THR A 116 -9.95 -29.53 -18.54
CA THR A 116 -8.73 -28.79 -18.91
C THR A 116 -8.82 -27.36 -18.41
N VAL A 117 -9.96 -26.71 -18.61
CA VAL A 117 -10.17 -25.32 -18.21
C VAL A 117 -10.11 -25.13 -16.68
N THR A 118 -10.74 -26.02 -15.90
CA THR A 118 -10.67 -25.97 -14.43
C THR A 118 -9.28 -26.29 -13.91
N CYS A 119 -8.58 -27.27 -14.50
CA CYS A 119 -7.19 -27.56 -14.13
C CYS A 119 -6.29 -26.35 -14.42
N SER A 120 -6.48 -25.67 -15.56
CA SER A 120 -5.76 -24.43 -15.89
C SER A 120 -6.06 -23.31 -14.90
N ASP A 121 -7.32 -23.12 -14.50
CA ASP A 121 -7.73 -22.14 -13.48
C ASP A 121 -7.03 -22.40 -12.13
N VAL A 122 -7.09 -23.64 -11.64
CA VAL A 122 -6.45 -24.06 -10.38
C VAL A 122 -4.93 -23.90 -10.44
N LEU A 123 -4.31 -24.31 -11.55
CA LEU A 123 -2.86 -24.15 -11.74
C LEU A 123 -2.45 -22.68 -11.78
N ALA A 124 -3.26 -21.80 -12.36
CA ALA A 124 -2.97 -20.37 -12.41
C ALA A 124 -2.98 -19.73 -11.01
N VAL A 125 -3.87 -20.18 -10.12
CA VAL A 125 -3.92 -19.76 -8.71
C VAL A 125 -2.72 -20.31 -7.92
N ILE A 126 -2.48 -21.63 -8.02
CA ILE A 126 -1.34 -22.30 -7.35
C ILE A 126 -0.02 -21.63 -7.73
N SER A 127 0.17 -21.34 -9.03
CA SER A 127 1.42 -20.77 -9.54
C SER A 127 1.74 -19.41 -8.90
N ILE A 128 0.73 -18.54 -8.72
CA ILE A 128 0.94 -17.26 -8.02
C ILE A 128 1.33 -17.52 -6.56
N VAL A 129 0.57 -18.34 -5.84
CA VAL A 129 0.78 -18.61 -4.41
C VAL A 129 2.19 -19.15 -4.16
N VAL A 130 2.66 -20.08 -4.99
CA VAL A 130 4.03 -20.60 -4.94
C VAL A 130 5.05 -19.48 -5.14
N VAL A 131 4.91 -18.67 -6.18
CA VAL A 131 5.87 -17.59 -6.47
C VAL A 131 5.91 -16.56 -5.35
N VAL A 132 4.77 -16.20 -4.76
CA VAL A 132 4.72 -15.19 -3.69
C VAL A 132 5.24 -15.71 -2.35
N GLU A 133 4.95 -16.96 -1.98
CA GLU A 133 5.42 -17.54 -0.72
C GLU A 133 6.92 -17.88 -0.79
N VAL A 134 7.35 -18.59 -1.85
CA VAL A 134 8.77 -18.95 -2.04
C VAL A 134 9.64 -17.71 -2.23
N GLY A 135 9.14 -16.69 -2.92
CA GLY A 135 9.83 -15.42 -3.08
C GLY A 135 9.96 -14.61 -1.79
N SER A 136 9.08 -14.85 -0.80
CA SER A 136 8.89 -14.00 0.38
C SER A 136 10.19 -13.60 1.11
N PRO A 137 11.12 -14.52 1.45
CA PRO A 137 12.37 -14.16 2.13
C PRO A 137 13.31 -13.31 1.27
N SER A 138 13.41 -13.63 -0.02
CA SER A 138 14.26 -12.92 -0.98
C SER A 138 13.76 -11.50 -1.25
N ARG A 139 12.44 -11.30 -1.28
CA ARG A 139 11.81 -9.98 -1.47
C ARG A 139 12.13 -9.01 -0.35
N TRP A 140 12.22 -9.51 0.88
CA TRP A 140 12.45 -8.66 2.04
C TRP A 140 13.72 -7.83 1.93
N LYS A 141 14.81 -8.38 1.38
CA LYS A 141 16.07 -7.65 1.20
C LYS A 141 15.86 -6.37 0.38
N TYR A 142 15.23 -6.49 -0.78
CA TYR A 142 14.97 -5.36 -1.67
C TYR A 142 13.91 -4.40 -1.10
N LEU A 143 12.88 -4.93 -0.43
CA LEU A 143 11.86 -4.12 0.21
C LEU A 143 12.43 -3.31 1.38
N GLN A 144 13.32 -3.89 2.17
CA GLN A 144 14.01 -3.22 3.26
C GLN A 144 14.89 -2.07 2.74
N ASP A 145 15.65 -2.31 1.68
CA ASP A 145 16.46 -1.27 1.03
C ASP A 145 15.58 -0.14 0.48
N ALA A 146 14.45 -0.47 -0.15
CA ALA A 146 13.47 0.51 -0.62
C ALA A 146 12.88 1.34 0.54
N LEU A 147 12.46 0.69 1.63
CA LEU A 147 11.89 1.36 2.80
C LEU A 147 12.92 2.29 3.48
N ASN A 148 14.17 1.87 3.60
CA ASN A 148 15.24 2.71 4.17
C ASN A 148 15.47 3.97 3.32
N LYS A 149 15.57 3.82 1.99
CA LYS A 149 15.69 4.97 1.08
C LYS A 149 14.48 5.90 1.16
N ILE A 150 13.27 5.34 1.31
CA ILE A 150 12.05 6.13 1.51
C ILE A 150 12.13 6.95 2.80
N VAL A 151 12.63 6.38 3.90
CA VAL A 151 12.81 7.08 5.17
C VAL A 151 13.77 8.26 5.01
N ASP A 152 14.89 8.05 4.29
CA ASP A 152 15.87 9.11 4.01
C ASP A 152 15.28 10.23 3.13
N ILE A 153 14.41 9.87 2.17
CA ILE A 153 13.68 10.83 1.34
C ILE A 153 12.67 11.63 2.17
N ASP A 154 11.91 10.95 3.04
CA ASP A 154 10.90 11.59 3.88
C ASP A 154 11.49 12.58 4.88
N GLU A 155 12.67 12.26 5.43
CA GLU A 155 13.42 13.16 6.31
C GLU A 155 13.86 14.44 5.57
N LYS A 156 14.21 14.32 4.28
CA LYS A 156 14.64 15.45 3.44
C LYS A 156 13.48 16.26 2.87
N LEU A 157 12.35 15.62 2.56
CA LEU A 157 11.16 16.25 1.97
C LEU A 157 10.11 16.68 3.02
N ASP A 158 10.35 16.43 4.32
CA ASP A 158 9.41 16.62 5.43
C ASP A 158 8.01 16.08 5.09
N VAL A 159 7.98 14.87 4.52
CA VAL A 159 6.74 14.22 4.12
C VAL A 159 6.04 13.74 5.39
N ALA A 160 5.23 14.61 5.97
CA ALA A 160 4.32 14.20 7.03
C ALA A 160 3.46 13.03 6.52
N THR A 161 3.53 11.92 7.24
CA THR A 161 2.79 10.69 7.00
C THR A 161 1.32 11.03 6.81
N SER A 162 0.75 10.78 5.63
CA SER A 162 -0.62 11.21 5.38
C SER A 162 -1.59 10.25 6.07
N LYS A 163 -2.24 10.73 7.14
CA LYS A 163 -3.36 10.01 7.80
C LYS A 163 -4.43 9.59 6.79
N HIS A 164 -4.56 10.34 5.70
CA HIS A 164 -5.41 10.04 4.56
C HIS A 164 -5.01 8.73 3.86
N LEU A 165 -3.73 8.53 3.54
CA LEU A 165 -3.25 7.32 2.88
C LEU A 165 -3.46 6.08 3.75
N ARG A 166 -3.20 6.18 5.07
CA ARG A 166 -3.51 5.08 5.99
C ARG A 166 -5.00 4.72 6.00
N LYS A 167 -5.89 5.72 6.05
CA LYS A 167 -7.34 5.49 5.98
C LYS A 167 -7.74 4.86 4.65
N ALA A 168 -7.22 5.37 3.53
CA ALA A 168 -7.46 4.80 2.21
C ALA A 168 -7.00 3.34 2.12
N SER A 169 -5.81 3.01 2.64
CA SER A 169 -5.29 1.64 2.72
C SER A 169 -6.22 0.73 3.51
N ILE A 170 -6.70 1.17 4.68
CA ILE A 170 -7.64 0.39 5.50
C ILE A 170 -8.95 0.16 4.75
N VAL A 171 -9.48 1.18 4.06
CA VAL A 171 -10.71 1.05 3.27
C VAL A 171 -10.51 0.06 2.12
N VAL A 172 -9.42 0.17 1.35
CA VAL A 172 -9.13 -0.76 0.25
C VAL A 172 -9.01 -2.20 0.75
N ILE A 173 -8.29 -2.42 1.84
CA ILE A 173 -8.17 -3.73 2.49
C ILE A 173 -9.55 -4.25 2.92
N ALA A 174 -10.31 -3.45 3.66
CA ALA A 174 -11.61 -3.85 4.20
C ALA A 174 -12.61 -4.17 3.09
N VAL A 175 -12.73 -3.31 2.08
CA VAL A 175 -13.64 -3.51 0.94
C VAL A 175 -13.25 -4.75 0.15
N THR A 176 -11.95 -4.96 -0.10
CA THR A 176 -11.48 -6.13 -0.85
C THR A 176 -11.81 -7.44 -0.15
N PHE A 177 -11.50 -7.55 1.15
CA PHE A 177 -11.78 -8.78 1.90
C PHE A 177 -13.25 -8.97 2.17
N PHE A 178 -14.02 -7.90 2.35
CA PHE A 178 -15.47 -7.99 2.44
C PHE A 178 -16.08 -8.52 1.14
N TYR A 179 -15.64 -8.00 -0.01
CA TYR A 179 -16.06 -8.50 -1.31
C TYR A 179 -15.66 -9.97 -1.50
N LEU A 180 -14.40 -10.32 -1.19
CA LEU A 180 -13.91 -11.70 -1.30
C LEU A 180 -14.67 -12.67 -0.39
N PHE A 181 -15.06 -12.24 0.81
CA PHE A 181 -15.88 -13.02 1.72
C PHE A 181 -17.28 -13.25 1.15
N ILE A 182 -17.92 -12.20 0.62
CA ILE A 182 -19.25 -12.31 0.02
C ILE A 182 -19.22 -13.24 -1.19
N ILE A 183 -18.32 -13.01 -2.14
CA ILE A 183 -18.27 -13.82 -3.37
C ILE A 183 -17.93 -15.29 -3.06
N SER A 184 -17.03 -15.56 -2.12
CA SER A 184 -16.69 -16.94 -1.72
C SER A 184 -17.88 -17.64 -1.05
N THR A 185 -18.61 -16.92 -0.19
CA THR A 185 -19.80 -17.46 0.47
C THR A 185 -20.92 -17.75 -0.54
N LEU A 186 -21.16 -16.83 -1.46
CA LEU A 186 -22.16 -16.99 -2.50
C LEU A 186 -21.80 -18.09 -3.50
N ASP A 187 -20.53 -18.22 -3.90
CA ASP A 187 -20.05 -19.31 -4.77
C ASP A 187 -20.23 -20.66 -4.08
N PHE A 188 -19.81 -20.77 -2.81
CA PHE A 188 -20.01 -21.99 -2.02
C PHE A 188 -21.50 -22.37 -1.92
N ALA A 189 -22.37 -21.41 -1.63
CA ALA A 189 -23.81 -21.63 -1.55
C ALA A 189 -24.40 -22.04 -2.92
N ALA A 190 -24.04 -21.34 -4.00
CA ALA A 190 -24.48 -21.65 -5.35
C ALA A 190 -24.12 -23.08 -5.76
N TRP A 191 -22.89 -23.52 -5.48
CA TRP A 191 -22.45 -24.89 -5.78
C TRP A 191 -23.10 -25.93 -4.87
N THR A 192 -23.43 -25.59 -3.63
CA THR A 192 -24.17 -26.48 -2.71
C THR A 192 -25.61 -26.73 -3.18
N VAL A 193 -26.27 -25.68 -3.67
CA VAL A 193 -27.61 -25.80 -4.26
C VAL A 193 -27.54 -26.60 -5.56
N SER A 194 -26.60 -26.26 -6.45
CA SER A 194 -26.39 -26.95 -7.72
C SER A 194 -26.09 -28.45 -7.55
N SER A 195 -25.25 -28.83 -6.58
CA SER A 195 -24.93 -30.24 -6.30
C SER A 195 -26.13 -31.02 -5.74
N SER A 196 -26.97 -30.36 -4.95
CA SER A 196 -28.21 -30.94 -4.42
C SER A 196 -29.23 -31.21 -5.53
N THR A 197 -29.36 -30.29 -6.50
CA THR A 197 -30.24 -30.46 -7.66
C THR A 197 -29.78 -31.57 -8.60
N LYS A 198 -28.47 -31.83 -8.70
CA LYS A 198 -27.89 -32.89 -9.53
C LYS A 198 -27.99 -34.31 -8.93
N ASN A 199 -28.64 -34.51 -7.78
CA ASN A 199 -28.71 -35.79 -7.06
C ASN A 199 -27.32 -36.43 -6.77
N ILE A 200 -26.26 -35.61 -6.61
CA ILE A 200 -24.91 -36.07 -6.27
C ILE A 200 -24.82 -36.49 -4.77
N GLN A 201 -25.91 -36.34 -4.01
CA GLN A 201 -26.03 -36.50 -2.55
C GLN A 201 -25.60 -37.86 -1.96
N GLY A 202 -25.34 -38.88 -2.79
CA GLY A 202 -24.90 -40.21 -2.31
C GLY A 202 -23.38 -40.37 -2.12
N ASP A 203 -22.55 -39.48 -2.66
CA ASP A 203 -21.08 -39.62 -2.64
C ASP A 203 -20.49 -38.54 -1.70
N THR A 204 -20.17 -38.93 -0.46
CA THR A 204 -19.68 -38.01 0.61
C THR A 204 -18.45 -37.21 0.22
N ASP A 205 -17.75 -37.64 -0.82
CA ASP A 205 -16.49 -37.05 -1.28
C ASP A 205 -16.68 -35.95 -2.32
N LYS A 206 -17.92 -35.66 -2.73
CA LYS A 206 -18.25 -34.72 -3.81
C LYS A 206 -19.00 -33.51 -3.31
N THR A 207 -18.31 -32.70 -2.52
CA THR A 207 -18.86 -31.49 -1.91
C THR A 207 -18.09 -30.25 -2.34
N PRO A 208 -18.75 -29.06 -2.38
CA PRO A 208 -18.09 -27.80 -2.68
C PRO A 208 -16.87 -27.48 -1.79
N ILE A 209 -16.75 -28.17 -0.66
CA ILE A 209 -15.60 -28.07 0.26
C ILE A 209 -14.27 -28.42 -0.42
N ASN A 210 -14.28 -29.25 -1.47
CA ASN A 210 -13.09 -29.62 -2.22
C ASN A 210 -12.41 -28.42 -2.89
N TYR A 211 -13.15 -27.34 -3.13
CA TYR A 211 -12.64 -26.09 -3.70
C TYR A 211 -12.35 -25.01 -2.64
N SER A 212 -12.62 -25.28 -1.36
CA SER A 212 -12.35 -24.34 -0.28
C SER A 212 -10.90 -23.83 -0.19
N PRO A 213 -9.86 -24.64 -0.52
CA PRO A 213 -8.49 -24.14 -0.49
C PRO A 213 -8.24 -23.02 -1.53
N LEU A 214 -8.99 -22.98 -2.65
CA LEU A 214 -8.88 -21.88 -3.63
C LEU A 214 -9.26 -20.54 -3.01
N TYR A 215 -10.33 -20.48 -2.22
CA TYR A 215 -10.73 -19.22 -1.58
C TYR A 215 -9.65 -18.72 -0.61
N PHE A 216 -9.02 -19.64 0.12
CA PHE A 216 -7.91 -19.30 1.00
C PHE A 216 -6.67 -18.83 0.21
N MET A 217 -6.35 -19.48 -0.91
CA MET A 217 -5.29 -19.03 -1.82
C MET A 217 -5.58 -17.62 -2.38
N TYR A 218 -6.84 -17.30 -2.69
CA TYR A 218 -7.21 -15.94 -3.09
C TYR A 218 -6.98 -14.91 -1.98
N ILE A 219 -7.15 -15.25 -0.71
CA ILE A 219 -6.80 -14.35 0.41
C ILE A 219 -5.29 -14.03 0.38
N ILE A 220 -4.44 -15.04 0.15
CA ILE A 220 -2.98 -14.84 0.02
C ILE A 220 -2.68 -13.93 -1.18
N ILE A 221 -3.25 -14.24 -2.35
CA ILE A 221 -3.05 -13.46 -3.59
C ILE A 221 -3.48 -12.00 -3.39
N MET A 222 -4.68 -11.75 -2.84
CA MET A 222 -5.17 -10.38 -2.62
C MET A 222 -4.30 -9.63 -1.60
N THR A 223 -3.84 -10.30 -0.54
CA THR A 223 -2.92 -9.69 0.43
C THR A 223 -1.64 -9.24 -0.25
N PHE A 224 -1.09 -10.06 -1.14
CA PHE A 224 0.11 -9.74 -1.92
C PHE A 224 -0.13 -8.59 -2.91
N GLU A 225 -1.20 -8.64 -3.71
CA GLU A 225 -1.50 -7.62 -4.71
C GLU A 225 -1.78 -6.25 -4.07
N ILE A 226 -2.51 -6.21 -2.94
CA ILE A 226 -2.70 -4.99 -2.16
C ILE A 226 -1.37 -4.48 -1.58
N GLN A 227 -0.51 -5.37 -1.07
CA GLN A 227 0.80 -4.97 -0.54
C GLN A 227 1.62 -4.26 -1.61
N TYR A 228 1.69 -4.85 -2.81
CA TYR A 228 2.35 -4.23 -3.94
C TYR A 228 1.75 -2.86 -4.28
N ALA A 229 0.42 -2.79 -4.44
CA ALA A 229 -0.26 -1.55 -4.80
C ALA A 229 -0.02 -0.42 -3.79
N LEU A 230 -0.12 -0.72 -2.49
CA LEU A 230 0.09 0.27 -1.42
C LEU A 230 1.54 0.77 -1.34
N VAL A 231 2.52 -0.11 -1.52
CA VAL A 231 3.94 0.29 -1.57
C VAL A 231 4.17 1.24 -2.74
N LEU A 232 3.62 0.91 -3.92
CA LEU A 232 3.81 1.72 -5.12
C LEU A 232 3.05 3.05 -5.06
N PHE A 233 1.84 3.08 -4.51
CA PHE A 233 1.11 4.34 -4.24
C PHE A 233 1.87 5.25 -3.28
N ASN A 234 2.51 4.69 -2.24
CA ASN A 234 3.36 5.45 -1.32
C ASN A 234 4.52 6.13 -2.07
N VAL A 235 5.18 5.42 -2.98
CA VAL A 235 6.25 5.99 -3.80
C VAL A 235 5.72 7.07 -4.75
N GLY A 236 4.57 6.82 -5.39
CA GLY A 236 3.92 7.80 -6.26
C GLY A 236 3.55 9.10 -5.55
N GLU A 237 3.13 9.07 -4.28
CA GLU A 237 2.88 10.30 -3.52
C GLU A 237 4.15 11.14 -3.30
N ARG A 238 5.32 10.50 -3.18
CA ARG A 238 6.60 11.19 -3.01
C ARG A 238 7.08 11.81 -4.31
N PHE A 239 6.91 11.14 -5.44
CA PHE A 239 7.11 11.75 -6.77
C PHE A 239 6.21 12.97 -6.96
N LEU A 240 4.91 12.87 -6.62
CA LEU A 240 4.00 14.01 -6.74
C LEU A 240 4.40 15.19 -5.85
N LYS A 241 4.86 14.94 -4.63
CA LYS A 241 5.38 15.98 -3.75
C LYS A 241 6.65 16.61 -4.30
N LEU A 242 7.58 15.79 -4.79
CA LEU A 242 8.80 16.25 -5.44
C LEU A 242 8.45 17.21 -6.59
N ASN A 243 7.60 16.78 -7.52
CA ASN A 243 7.19 17.58 -8.68
C ASN A 243 6.52 18.91 -8.28
N LYS A 244 5.67 18.90 -7.25
CA LYS A 244 5.08 20.14 -6.71
C LYS A 244 6.14 21.08 -6.14
N THR A 245 7.18 20.55 -5.50
CA THR A 245 8.31 21.37 -5.04
C THR A 245 9.04 22.00 -6.24
N ILE A 246 9.29 21.24 -7.31
CA ILE A 246 9.90 21.76 -8.56
C ILE A 246 9.03 22.86 -9.17
N GLU A 247 7.71 22.60 -9.29
CA GLU A 247 6.74 23.51 -9.87
C GLU A 247 6.68 24.82 -9.08
N ASN A 248 6.66 24.76 -7.74
CA ASN A 248 6.67 25.94 -6.88
C ASN A 248 7.97 26.74 -7.02
N LEU A 249 9.13 26.08 -7.06
CA LEU A 249 10.42 26.75 -7.26
C LEU A 249 10.51 27.44 -8.62
N THR A 250 9.89 26.85 -9.65
CA THR A 250 9.83 27.43 -11.00
C THR A 250 8.87 28.62 -11.04
N LYS A 251 7.65 28.47 -10.50
CA LYS A 251 6.62 29.52 -10.50
C LYS A 251 6.99 30.76 -9.70
N THR A 252 7.75 30.58 -8.63
CA THR A 252 8.14 31.70 -7.75
C THR A 252 9.29 32.52 -8.36
N ASN A 253 9.76 32.19 -9.57
CA ASN A 253 10.97 32.74 -10.21
C ASN A 253 12.22 32.70 -9.30
N THR A 254 12.17 31.99 -8.17
CA THR A 254 13.26 31.95 -7.19
C THR A 254 14.49 31.33 -7.83
N ILE A 255 14.32 30.30 -8.66
CA ILE A 255 15.42 29.70 -9.44
C ILE A 255 16.04 30.73 -10.38
N ILE A 256 15.23 31.56 -11.06
CA ILE A 256 15.73 32.60 -11.98
C ILE A 256 16.47 33.70 -11.21
N GLU A 257 15.93 34.14 -10.08
CA GLU A 257 16.57 35.11 -9.19
C GLU A 257 17.87 34.57 -8.57
N TYR A 258 17.91 33.30 -8.19
CA TYR A 258 19.13 32.65 -7.68
C TYR A 258 20.17 32.43 -8.77
N ILE A 259 19.79 31.99 -9.98
CA ILE A 259 20.71 31.85 -11.12
C ILE A 259 21.26 33.23 -11.52
N ARG A 260 20.42 34.28 -11.53
CA ARG A 260 20.87 35.65 -11.77
C ARG A 260 21.86 36.13 -10.70
N LYS A 261 21.63 35.77 -9.44
CA LYS A 261 22.53 36.06 -8.31
C LYS A 261 23.87 35.31 -8.43
N ASP A 262 23.84 34.04 -8.83
CA ASP A 262 25.02 33.18 -8.96
C ASP A 262 25.90 33.57 -10.16
N MET A 263 25.28 34.04 -11.25
CA MET A 263 26.00 34.58 -12.42
C MET A 263 26.50 36.03 -12.23
N GLY A 264 26.37 36.60 -11.03
CA GLY A 264 26.81 37.97 -10.75
C GLY A 264 26.01 39.06 -11.49
N LEU A 265 24.83 38.72 -12.04
CA LEU A 265 23.95 39.60 -12.81
C LEU A 265 22.94 40.35 -11.93
N ALA A 266 23.11 40.33 -10.60
CA ALA A 266 22.26 41.06 -9.67
C ALA A 266 22.51 42.58 -9.79
N VAL A 267 21.71 43.24 -10.64
CA VAL A 267 21.65 44.70 -10.72
C VAL A 267 21.23 45.26 -9.35
N THR A 268 22.05 46.17 -8.83
CA THR A 268 22.09 46.62 -7.44
C THR A 268 20.95 47.53 -6.99
N ASP A 269 19.85 47.72 -7.75
CA ASP A 269 18.91 48.82 -7.47
C ASP A 269 17.45 48.41 -7.15
N THR A 270 17.04 47.16 -7.34
CA THR A 270 15.63 46.73 -7.13
C THR A 270 15.30 46.31 -5.69
N ARG A 271 16.25 46.39 -4.76
CA ARG A 271 16.07 45.92 -3.37
C ARG A 271 15.08 46.77 -2.57
N ARG A 272 14.92 48.05 -2.92
CA ARG A 272 14.05 48.99 -2.18
C ARG A 272 12.57 48.87 -2.58
N GLU A 273 12.28 48.56 -3.84
CA GLU A 273 10.90 48.41 -4.33
C GLU A 273 10.28 47.05 -4.00
N LEU A 274 11.07 45.97 -3.98
CA LEU A 274 10.58 44.63 -3.66
C LEU A 274 10.21 44.48 -2.17
N THR A 275 11.00 45.10 -1.28
CA THR A 275 10.72 45.08 0.17
C THR A 275 9.46 45.89 0.50
N GLN A 276 9.20 46.98 -0.23
CA GLN A 276 7.98 47.77 -0.07
C GLN A 276 6.74 47.07 -0.64
N SER A 277 6.84 46.41 -1.79
CA SER A 277 5.71 45.68 -2.39
C SER A 277 5.30 44.43 -1.59
N VAL A 278 6.24 43.71 -0.96
CA VAL A 278 5.94 42.58 -0.07
C VAL A 278 5.29 43.06 1.24
N SER A 279 5.70 44.22 1.77
CA SER A 279 5.03 44.82 2.93
C SER A 279 3.58 45.25 2.61
N PHE A 280 3.35 45.79 1.41
CA PHE A 280 2.03 46.24 0.96
C PHE A 280 1.06 45.08 0.68
N LEU A 281 1.54 43.98 0.08
CA LEU A 281 0.75 42.76 -0.12
C LEU A 281 0.40 42.02 1.18
N SER A 282 1.18 42.21 2.25
CA SER A 282 0.93 41.57 3.55
C SER A 282 -0.10 42.30 4.41
N THR A 283 -0.42 43.57 4.09
CA THR A 283 -1.42 44.35 4.84
C THR A 283 -2.82 44.25 4.24
N ASP A 284 -2.95 43.91 2.95
CA ASP A 284 -4.23 43.91 2.23
C ASP A 284 -4.94 42.54 2.18
N MET A 285 -4.25 41.46 2.55
CA MET A 285 -4.86 40.13 2.67
C MET A 285 -5.38 39.86 4.09
N GLY A 286 -6.54 40.44 4.38
CA GLY A 286 -7.35 40.09 5.53
C GLY A 286 -7.60 38.58 5.64
N GLN A 287 -7.30 38.05 6.83
CA GLN A 287 -7.88 36.85 7.44
C GLN A 287 -8.27 35.69 6.50
N SER A 288 -7.29 34.96 5.98
CA SER A 288 -7.48 33.53 5.77
C SER A 288 -6.26 32.75 6.27
N LYS A 289 -6.51 31.84 7.22
CA LYS A 289 -5.52 30.96 7.83
C LYS A 289 -5.00 29.95 6.81
N LEU A 290 -4.13 30.40 5.89
CA LEU A 290 -3.25 29.52 5.14
C LEU A 290 -2.08 29.16 6.05
N ARG A 291 -2.20 28.01 6.71
CA ARG A 291 -1.14 27.32 7.44
C ARG A 291 -0.03 26.97 6.44
N ARG A 292 0.84 27.94 6.21
CA ARG A 292 2.06 27.87 5.40
C ARG A 292 2.94 26.74 5.97
N SER A 293 3.24 25.74 5.14
CA SER A 293 4.25 24.73 5.45
C SER A 293 5.61 25.43 5.47
N ASN A 294 6.19 25.60 6.66
CA ASN A 294 7.30 26.52 6.91
C ASN A 294 8.69 26.03 6.46
N LYS A 295 8.83 24.86 5.79
CA LYS A 295 10.15 24.27 5.50
C LYS A 295 10.61 24.22 4.05
N VAL A 296 9.77 24.56 3.07
CA VAL A 296 10.28 24.92 1.72
C VAL A 296 11.21 26.13 1.84
N SER A 297 10.92 27.02 2.78
CA SER A 297 11.80 28.10 3.24
C SER A 297 13.11 27.59 3.83
N ASP A 298 13.16 26.48 4.58
CA ASP A 298 14.42 25.93 5.11
C ASP A 298 15.29 25.26 4.04
N PHE A 299 14.70 24.67 2.99
CA PHE A 299 15.44 24.18 1.83
C PHE A 299 16.15 25.33 1.08
N ILE A 300 15.50 26.49 1.05
CA ILE A 300 16.02 27.73 0.47
C ILE A 300 17.02 28.41 1.44
N VAL A 301 16.75 28.42 2.74
CA VAL A 301 17.61 29.04 3.78
C VAL A 301 18.89 28.23 4.03
N SER A 302 18.88 26.89 3.90
CA SER A 302 20.11 26.09 3.86
C SER A 302 20.96 26.39 2.62
N ALA A 303 20.34 26.69 1.47
CA ALA A 303 21.06 27.14 0.27
C ALA A 303 21.61 28.58 0.42
N GLU A 304 20.99 29.43 1.24
CA GLU A 304 21.55 30.73 1.60
C GLU A 304 22.78 30.65 2.53
N GLY A 305 22.97 29.51 3.21
CA GLY A 305 24.03 29.33 4.21
C GLY A 305 25.40 28.91 3.64
N SER A 306 25.47 28.15 2.54
CA SER A 306 26.77 27.74 1.97
C SER A 306 26.81 27.28 0.51
N GLY A 307 25.72 27.36 -0.27
CA GLY A 307 25.78 26.97 -1.69
C GLY A 307 24.50 27.28 -2.45
N GLY A 308 24.64 28.02 -3.55
CA GLY A 308 23.55 28.69 -4.28
C GLY A 308 22.53 27.75 -4.97
N SER A 309 21.87 28.25 -6.03
CA SER A 309 20.84 27.52 -6.79
C SER A 309 21.24 26.10 -7.18
N SER A 310 22.54 25.92 -7.47
CA SER A 310 23.14 24.65 -7.84
C SER A 310 22.93 23.58 -6.76
N ASP A 311 23.08 23.91 -5.48
CA ASP A 311 22.93 22.93 -4.39
C ASP A 311 21.49 22.50 -4.18
N ALA A 312 20.53 23.42 -4.29
CA ALA A 312 19.10 23.09 -4.23
C ALA A 312 18.68 22.18 -5.40
N ILE A 313 19.18 22.47 -6.61
CA ILE A 313 18.94 21.63 -7.80
C ILE A 313 19.61 20.26 -7.63
N ASN A 314 20.86 20.22 -7.17
CA ASN A 314 21.60 18.97 -6.92
C ASN A 314 20.89 18.09 -5.88
N GLN A 315 20.37 18.67 -4.80
CA GLN A 315 19.59 17.94 -3.80
C GLN A 315 18.28 17.39 -4.37
N LEU A 316 17.57 18.17 -5.17
CA LEU A 316 16.34 17.74 -5.84
C LEU A 316 16.59 16.62 -6.86
N THR A 317 17.64 16.73 -7.67
CA THR A 317 18.09 15.68 -8.59
C THR A 317 18.49 14.41 -7.83
N THR A 318 19.17 14.56 -6.68
CA THR A 318 19.52 13.44 -5.80
C THR A 318 18.27 12.76 -5.25
N LEU A 319 17.26 13.53 -4.82
CA LEU A 319 15.98 12.99 -4.33
C LEU A 319 15.22 12.23 -5.43
N HIS A 320 15.20 12.77 -6.65
CA HIS A 320 14.64 12.09 -7.81
C HIS A 320 15.36 10.75 -8.08
N GLY A 321 16.71 10.78 -8.11
CA GLY A 321 17.52 9.57 -8.29
C GLY A 321 17.26 8.50 -7.22
N MET A 322 17.17 8.90 -5.94
CA MET A 322 16.82 7.99 -4.85
C MET A 322 15.41 7.40 -4.99
N LEU A 323 14.42 8.16 -5.48
CA LEU A 323 13.08 7.64 -5.76
C LEU A 323 13.09 6.65 -6.93
N CYS A 324 13.86 6.91 -7.99
CA CYS A 324 14.05 5.95 -9.09
C CYS A 324 14.68 4.63 -8.59
N ASP A 325 15.69 4.73 -7.73
CA ASP A 325 16.30 3.58 -7.07
C ASP A 325 15.29 2.76 -6.25
N VAL A 326 14.38 3.44 -5.54
CA VAL A 326 13.30 2.80 -4.78
C VAL A 326 12.39 2.02 -5.74
N VAL A 327 12.00 2.59 -6.87
CA VAL A 327 11.20 1.90 -7.89
C VAL A 327 11.93 0.67 -8.43
N ILE A 328 13.23 0.77 -8.70
CA ILE A 328 14.06 -0.37 -9.14
C ILE A 328 14.07 -1.47 -8.08
N ASN A 329 14.23 -1.13 -6.81
CA ASN A 329 14.20 -2.10 -5.72
C ASN A 329 12.83 -2.76 -5.55
N ILE A 330 11.74 -2.00 -5.67
CA ILE A 330 10.38 -2.55 -5.69
C ILE A 330 10.19 -3.49 -6.88
N ASN A 331 10.68 -3.14 -8.06
CA ASN A 331 10.60 -4.01 -9.23
C ASN A 331 11.41 -5.30 -9.04
N LYS A 332 12.61 -5.23 -8.42
CA LYS A 332 13.39 -6.43 -8.06
C LYS A 332 12.68 -7.31 -7.03
N ALA A 333 11.92 -6.70 -6.10
CA ALA A 333 11.14 -7.42 -5.10
C ALA A 333 9.87 -8.07 -5.68
N TYR A 334 9.08 -7.33 -6.44
CA TYR A 334 7.74 -7.76 -6.84
C TYR A 334 7.61 -8.18 -8.31
N GLY A 335 8.55 -7.82 -9.18
CA GLY A 335 8.40 -7.89 -10.63
C GLY A 335 8.05 -9.27 -11.17
N SER A 336 8.75 -10.33 -10.73
CA SER A 336 8.45 -11.70 -11.15
C SER A 336 7.06 -12.17 -10.70
N ALA A 337 6.67 -11.82 -9.47
CA ALA A 337 5.38 -12.18 -8.90
C ALA A 337 4.21 -11.40 -9.54
N ILE A 338 4.42 -10.13 -9.88
CA ILE A 338 3.43 -9.33 -10.63
C ILE A 338 3.27 -9.84 -12.05
N LEU A 339 4.36 -10.23 -12.72
CA LEU A 339 4.29 -10.83 -14.05
C LEU A 339 3.43 -12.09 -14.03
N MET A 340 3.70 -12.99 -13.08
CA MET A 340 2.90 -14.20 -12.89
C MET A 340 1.44 -13.87 -12.54
N GLY A 341 1.22 -12.90 -11.65
CA GLY A 341 -0.11 -12.42 -11.27
C GLY A 341 -0.90 -11.86 -12.46
N THR A 342 -0.24 -11.11 -13.34
CA THR A 342 -0.83 -10.53 -14.55
C THR A 342 -1.22 -11.62 -15.55
N ILE A 343 -0.31 -12.56 -15.83
CA ILE A 343 -0.59 -13.69 -16.74
C ILE A 343 -1.78 -14.50 -16.21
N SER A 344 -1.78 -14.84 -14.92
CA SER A 344 -2.87 -15.56 -14.28
C SER A 344 -4.20 -14.79 -14.33
N CYS A 345 -4.17 -13.48 -14.09
CA CYS A 345 -5.35 -12.62 -14.21
C CYS A 345 -5.91 -12.60 -15.64
N LEU A 346 -5.05 -12.51 -16.66
CA LEU A 346 -5.46 -12.60 -18.07
C LEU A 346 -6.07 -13.96 -18.40
N ILE A 347 -5.47 -15.05 -17.90
CA ILE A 347 -6.03 -16.40 -18.03
C ILE A 347 -7.43 -16.46 -17.41
N HIS A 348 -7.62 -15.95 -16.21
CA HIS A 348 -8.93 -15.89 -15.55
C HIS A 348 -9.95 -15.05 -16.31
N LEU A 349 -9.54 -13.92 -16.89
CA LEU A 349 -10.41 -13.08 -17.72
C LEU A 349 -10.83 -13.77 -19.04
N VAL A 350 -10.17 -14.84 -19.46
CA VAL A 350 -10.60 -15.69 -20.60
C VAL A 350 -11.43 -16.87 -20.13
N ILE A 351 -11.01 -17.54 -19.05
CA ILE A 351 -11.65 -18.75 -18.53
C ILE A 351 -13.03 -18.48 -17.93
N THR A 352 -13.19 -17.42 -17.13
CA THR A 352 -14.45 -17.16 -16.43
C THR A 352 -15.60 -16.83 -17.41
N PRO A 353 -15.39 -16.03 -18.48
CA PRO A 353 -16.39 -15.87 -19.53
C PRO A 353 -16.71 -17.16 -20.30
N TYR A 354 -15.74 -18.06 -20.47
CA TYR A 354 -16.00 -19.38 -21.08
C TYR A 354 -16.96 -20.22 -20.21
N PHE A 355 -16.78 -20.23 -18.88
CA PHE A 355 -17.72 -20.88 -17.97
C PHE A 355 -19.11 -20.23 -18.03
N LEU A 356 -19.18 -18.90 -18.09
CA LEU A 356 -20.43 -18.18 -18.25
C LEU A 356 -21.14 -18.58 -19.57
N TYR A 357 -20.40 -18.61 -20.68
CA TYR A 357 -20.94 -19.03 -21.99
C TYR A 357 -21.51 -20.44 -21.93
N ASN A 358 -20.76 -21.40 -21.40
CA ASN A 358 -21.22 -22.78 -21.30
C ASN A 358 -22.48 -22.93 -20.43
N GLU A 359 -22.60 -22.15 -19.34
CA GLU A 359 -23.78 -22.22 -18.48
C GLU A 359 -25.02 -21.57 -19.13
N ILE A 360 -24.85 -20.53 -19.94
CA ILE A 360 -25.96 -19.89 -20.69
C ILE A 360 -26.54 -20.87 -21.73
N TYR A 361 -25.68 -21.58 -22.44
CA TYR A 361 -26.09 -22.48 -23.53
C TYR A 361 -26.36 -23.92 -23.08
N SER A 362 -26.27 -24.21 -21.78
CA SER A 362 -26.60 -25.52 -21.22
C SER A 362 -28.13 -25.71 -21.16
N PRO A 363 -28.72 -26.59 -21.99
CA PRO A 363 -30.18 -26.70 -22.14
C PRO A 363 -30.92 -27.23 -20.90
N ASN A 364 -30.19 -27.78 -19.91
CA ASN A 364 -30.76 -28.45 -18.74
C ASN A 364 -30.30 -27.90 -17.38
N SER A 365 -29.47 -26.84 -17.31
CA SER A 365 -28.88 -26.42 -16.02
C SER A 365 -28.80 -24.93 -15.72
N SER A 366 -29.21 -24.04 -16.64
CA SER A 366 -28.93 -22.60 -16.49
C SER A 366 -29.67 -21.98 -15.31
N SER A 367 -29.05 -22.09 -14.15
CA SER A 367 -29.56 -21.58 -12.90
C SER A 367 -29.07 -20.14 -12.79
N TRP A 368 -30.00 -19.19 -12.76
CA TRP A 368 -29.71 -17.75 -12.78
C TRP A 368 -28.66 -17.33 -11.74
N TYR A 369 -28.58 -18.00 -10.59
CA TYR A 369 -27.59 -17.73 -9.55
C TYR A 369 -26.15 -18.10 -9.96
N VAL A 370 -25.94 -19.18 -10.74
CA VAL A 370 -24.61 -19.56 -11.25
C VAL A 370 -24.10 -18.52 -12.25
N LEU A 371 -24.99 -18.01 -13.10
CA LEU A 371 -24.66 -16.93 -14.05
C LEU A 371 -24.19 -15.68 -13.32
N TRP A 372 -24.93 -15.25 -12.29
CA TRP A 372 -24.54 -14.11 -11.46
C TRP A 372 -23.19 -14.33 -10.77
N MET A 373 -22.89 -15.54 -10.29
CA MET A 373 -21.58 -15.84 -9.71
C MET A 373 -20.45 -15.63 -10.73
N GLN A 374 -20.61 -16.10 -11.98
CA GLN A 374 -19.58 -15.89 -13.00
C GLN A 374 -19.36 -14.40 -13.29
N VAL A 375 -20.43 -13.60 -13.32
CA VAL A 375 -20.33 -12.13 -13.50
C VAL A 375 -19.56 -11.49 -12.34
N LEU A 376 -19.86 -11.87 -11.09
CA LEU A 376 -19.14 -11.37 -9.91
C LEU A 376 -17.65 -11.76 -9.92
N TRP A 377 -17.33 -12.96 -10.39
CA TRP A 377 -15.93 -13.39 -10.57
C TRP A 377 -15.24 -12.60 -11.68
N ILE A 378 -15.91 -12.30 -12.80
CA ILE A 378 -15.35 -11.42 -13.83
C ILE A 378 -15.02 -10.04 -13.26
N VAL A 379 -15.95 -9.43 -12.51
CA VAL A 379 -15.72 -8.14 -11.83
C VAL A 379 -14.53 -8.23 -10.88
N PHE A 380 -14.40 -9.34 -10.14
CA PHE A 380 -13.26 -9.59 -9.26
C PHE A 380 -11.93 -9.66 -10.03
N HIS A 381 -11.87 -10.39 -11.15
CA HIS A 381 -10.67 -10.50 -11.96
C HIS A 381 -10.29 -9.15 -12.60
N VAL A 382 -11.27 -8.35 -13.04
CA VAL A 382 -11.02 -6.97 -13.52
C VAL A 382 -10.46 -6.11 -12.39
N TYR A 383 -11.04 -6.19 -11.19
CA TYR A 383 -10.53 -5.48 -10.02
C TYR A 383 -9.08 -5.86 -9.69
N ARG A 384 -8.73 -7.14 -9.74
CA ARG A 384 -7.34 -7.62 -9.59
C ARG A 384 -6.40 -7.03 -10.63
N LEU A 385 -6.81 -6.98 -11.90
CA LEU A 385 -6.03 -6.34 -12.95
C LEU A 385 -5.78 -4.86 -12.65
N LEU A 386 -6.80 -4.13 -12.19
CA LEU A 386 -6.69 -2.73 -11.82
C LEU A 386 -5.72 -2.53 -10.64
N LEU A 387 -5.73 -3.41 -9.63
CA LEU A 387 -4.76 -3.36 -8.53
C LEU A 387 -3.31 -3.51 -8.99
N LEU A 388 -3.05 -4.22 -10.09
CA LEU A 388 -1.70 -4.37 -10.64
C LEU A 388 -1.32 -3.18 -11.55
N VAL A 389 -2.24 -2.74 -12.41
CA VAL A 389 -1.97 -1.75 -13.46
C VAL A 389 -2.05 -0.31 -12.97
N GLN A 390 -3.04 0.03 -12.14
CA GLN A 390 -3.29 1.42 -11.71
C GLN A 390 -2.13 2.01 -10.90
N PRO A 391 -1.48 1.29 -9.96
CA PRO A 391 -0.33 1.82 -9.25
C PRO A 391 0.86 2.07 -10.18
N CYS A 392 1.09 1.21 -11.18
CA CYS A 392 2.10 1.41 -12.21
C CYS A 392 1.85 2.69 -13.00
N TYR A 393 0.64 2.82 -13.57
CA TYR A 393 0.25 3.97 -14.37
C TYR A 393 0.43 5.29 -13.58
N MET A 394 -0.03 5.31 -12.33
CA MET A 394 0.12 6.49 -11.48
C MET A 394 1.58 6.88 -11.24
N VAL A 395 2.46 5.92 -11.01
CA VAL A 395 3.89 6.23 -10.82
C VAL A 395 4.51 6.69 -12.14
N SER A 396 4.24 6.00 -13.25
CA SER A 396 4.77 6.39 -14.57
C SER A 396 4.40 7.82 -14.97
N VAL A 397 3.13 8.22 -14.78
CA VAL A 397 2.65 9.58 -15.08
C VAL A 397 3.24 10.64 -14.14
N LYS A 398 3.66 10.25 -12.94
CA LYS A 398 4.29 11.16 -11.97
C LYS A 398 5.82 11.22 -12.11
N VAL A 399 6.42 10.23 -12.76
CA VAL A 399 7.86 10.18 -13.04
C VAL A 399 8.20 10.94 -14.33
N GLY A 400 7.39 10.74 -15.39
CA GLY A 400 7.47 11.52 -16.63
C GLY A 400 6.88 12.91 -16.45
#